data_AF-A0A7J4IDE1-F1
#
_entry.id   AF-A0A7J4IDE1-F1
#
_cell.length_a   1.000
_cell.length_b   1.000
_cell.length_c   1.000
_cell.angle_alpha   90.00
_cell.angle_beta   90.00
_cell.angle_gamma   90.00
#
_symmetry.space_group_name_H-M   'P 1'
#
loop_
_entity.id
_entity.type
_entity.pdbx_description
1 polymer ?
#
loop_
_entity_poly.entity_id
_entity_poly.type
_entity_poly.pdbx_seq_one_letter_code
_entity_poly.pdbx_strand_id
1 'polypeptide(L)'
;MISNKPRKQRYRLYNAPLHKKRKWISSHLAENLLLKYDRRSLPVVKGDTVKIMRGNFRGHEDKISKVNVRDQTVEIEGVTITTAKGTKIAKPIHASTLLIMKLNVTDKWRRRKLESGLSETTKKEIEREAAEQLKVLEAEKKAAEEAAKAEEKLKEETTEPIKEEVTTEPSEEIIEPVAKEEIPEEKIEKTTAELPKKKPSTKKTPSKKTTKKKKEEGET
;
A
#
# COMPACT_ATOMS: atom_id res chain seq x y z
N MET A 1 1.24 33.72 -9.40
CA MET A 1 0.25 34.35 -8.51
C MET A 1 -0.57 33.29 -7.76
N ILE A 2 -0.62 33.37 -6.43
CA ILE A 2 -1.49 32.54 -5.58
C ILE A 2 -2.82 33.30 -5.37
N SER A 3 -3.94 32.59 -5.43
CA SER A 3 -5.25 33.19 -5.16
C SER A 3 -5.56 33.07 -3.67
N ASN A 4 -6.03 34.15 -3.04
CA ASN A 4 -6.47 34.15 -1.63
C ASN A 4 -7.82 33.46 -1.40
N LYS A 5 -8.53 33.07 -2.46
CA LYS A 5 -9.86 32.44 -2.34
C LYS A 5 -9.70 30.97 -1.89
N PRO A 6 -10.19 30.55 -0.70
CA PRO A 6 -10.01 29.18 -0.22
C PRO A 6 -10.60 28.11 -1.14
N ARG A 7 -11.73 28.43 -1.81
CA ARG A 7 -12.35 27.56 -2.80
C ARG A 7 -11.41 27.24 -3.96
N LYS A 8 -10.70 28.24 -4.49
CA LYS A 8 -9.76 28.07 -5.60
C LYS A 8 -8.51 27.29 -5.16
N GLN A 9 -8.04 27.49 -3.93
CA GLN A 9 -6.90 26.74 -3.39
C GLN A 9 -7.20 25.25 -3.21
N ARG A 10 -8.35 24.90 -2.61
CA ARG A 10 -8.79 23.50 -2.46
C ARG A 10 -8.97 22.81 -3.81
N TYR A 11 -9.59 23.50 -4.77
CA TYR A 11 -9.75 22.99 -6.14
C TYR A 11 -8.40 22.67 -6.79
N ARG A 12 -7.40 23.56 -6.63
CA ARG A 12 -6.05 23.36 -7.18
C ARG A 12 -5.31 22.17 -6.55
N LEU A 13 -5.49 21.92 -5.25
CA LEU A 13 -4.87 20.78 -4.57
C LEU A 13 -5.48 19.45 -5.05
N TYR A 14 -6.81 19.37 -5.09
CA TYR A 14 -7.53 18.14 -5.46
C TYR A 14 -7.26 17.74 -6.92
N ASN A 15 -7.38 18.71 -7.85
CA ASN A 15 -7.23 18.50 -9.30
C ASN A 15 -5.79 18.62 -9.81
N ALA A 16 -4.79 18.66 -8.93
CA ALA A 16 -3.40 18.77 -9.36
C ALA A 16 -2.94 17.53 -10.15
N PRO A 17 -2.13 17.71 -11.21
CA PRO A 17 -1.47 16.60 -11.88
C PRO A 17 -0.46 15.89 -10.95
N LEU A 18 -0.18 14.62 -11.23
CA LEU A 18 0.63 13.75 -10.38
C LEU A 18 2.04 14.31 -10.09
N HIS A 19 2.70 14.92 -11.08
CA HIS A 19 4.04 15.50 -10.89
C HIS A 19 4.06 16.67 -9.88
N LYS A 20 2.94 17.39 -9.71
CA LYS A 20 2.79 18.42 -8.67
C LYS A 20 2.49 17.79 -7.32
N LYS A 21 1.58 16.80 -7.28
CA LYS A 21 1.29 16.04 -6.05
C LYS A 21 2.54 15.39 -5.45
N ARG A 22 3.43 14.85 -6.29
CA ARG A 22 4.72 14.29 -5.84
C ARG A 22 5.56 15.28 -5.04
N LYS A 23 5.54 16.58 -5.36
CA LYS A 23 6.29 17.60 -4.62
C LYS A 23 5.68 17.90 -3.25
N TRP A 24 4.37 17.70 -3.09
CA TRP A 24 3.65 17.96 -1.84
C TRP A 24 3.77 16.82 -0.84
N ILE A 25 4.06 15.61 -1.29
CA ILE A 25 4.34 14.45 -0.43
C ILE A 25 5.78 14.56 0.07
N SER A 26 6.02 15.56 0.90
CA SER A 26 7.30 15.84 1.53
C SER A 26 7.20 15.72 3.04
N SER A 27 8.27 15.23 3.66
CA SER A 27 8.40 15.10 5.11
C SER A 27 9.60 15.88 5.61
N HIS A 28 9.58 16.24 6.88
CA HIS A 28 10.73 16.87 7.55
C HIS A 28 11.87 15.88 7.70
N LEU A 29 13.11 16.40 7.65
CA LEU A 29 14.32 15.65 7.95
C LEU A 29 14.61 15.67 9.45
N ALA A 30 15.22 14.61 9.96
CA ALA A 30 15.88 14.61 11.26
C ALA A 30 17.02 15.64 11.28
N GLU A 31 17.36 16.15 12.47
CA GLU A 31 18.36 17.21 12.64
C GLU A 31 19.72 16.85 12.03
N ASN A 32 20.18 15.61 12.21
CA ASN A 32 21.42 15.10 11.62
C ASN A 32 21.44 15.24 10.08
N LEU A 33 20.33 14.91 9.43
CA LEU A 33 20.20 15.02 7.98
C LEU A 33 20.00 16.48 7.54
N LEU A 34 19.30 17.27 8.34
CA LEU A 34 19.08 18.70 8.06
C LEU A 34 20.42 19.44 8.03
N LEU A 35 21.32 19.16 8.96
CA LEU A 35 22.67 19.73 8.99
C LEU A 35 23.55 19.21 7.84
N LYS A 36 23.48 17.91 7.53
CA LYS A 36 24.25 17.31 6.41
C LYS A 36 23.85 17.88 5.05
N TYR A 37 22.55 18.02 4.81
CA TYR A 37 22.01 18.36 3.50
C TYR A 37 21.55 19.82 3.36
N ASP A 38 21.58 20.63 4.42
CA ASP A 38 21.06 22.01 4.46
C ASP A 38 19.66 22.15 3.83
N ARG A 39 18.78 21.19 4.16
CA ARG A 39 17.39 21.14 3.69
C ARG A 39 16.46 20.80 4.83
N ARG A 40 15.33 21.51 4.89
CA ARG A 40 14.31 21.28 5.93
C ARG A 40 13.41 20.06 5.65
N SER A 41 13.12 19.78 4.38
CA SER A 41 12.22 18.71 3.97
C SER A 41 12.53 18.19 2.58
N LEU A 42 12.15 16.93 2.33
CA LEU A 42 12.32 16.27 1.05
C LEU A 42 11.07 15.47 0.67
N PRO A 43 10.81 15.28 -0.64
CA PRO A 43 9.82 14.32 -1.11
C PRO A 43 10.17 12.91 -0.67
N VAL A 44 9.18 12.23 -0.10
CA VAL A 44 9.34 10.90 0.47
C VAL A 44 9.42 9.84 -0.64
N VAL A 45 10.34 8.88 -0.52
CA VAL A 45 10.55 7.79 -1.50
C VAL A 45 10.50 6.43 -0.80
N LYS A 46 10.17 5.38 -1.57
CA LYS A 46 10.21 3.99 -1.12
C LYS A 46 11.60 3.65 -0.57
N GLY A 47 11.65 3.00 0.59
CA GLY A 47 12.88 2.61 1.27
C GLY A 47 13.53 3.71 2.12
N ASP A 48 12.97 4.92 2.19
CA ASP A 48 13.34 5.86 3.27
C ASP A 48 12.89 5.29 4.62
N THR A 49 13.70 5.45 5.67
CA THR A 49 13.32 5.11 7.05
C THR A 49 12.71 6.34 7.71
N VAL A 50 11.50 6.18 8.24
CA VAL A 50 10.72 7.28 8.80
C VAL A 50 10.21 6.95 10.19
N LYS A 51 10.13 8.00 11.02
CA LYS A 51 9.48 8.01 12.33
C LYS A 51 8.12 8.68 12.25
N ILE A 52 7.11 8.09 12.86
CA ILE A 52 5.78 8.69 12.96
C ILE A 52 5.73 9.65 14.15
N MET A 53 5.41 10.92 13.91
CA MET A 53 5.40 11.95 14.96
C MET A 53 4.02 12.15 15.60
N ARG A 54 2.93 11.91 14.87
CA ARG A 54 1.55 12.15 15.33
C ARG A 54 0.64 10.95 15.02
N GLY A 55 -0.47 10.86 15.75
CA GLY A 55 -1.47 9.78 15.61
C GLY A 55 -1.15 8.53 16.44
N ASN A 56 -1.93 7.48 16.25
CA ASN A 56 -1.91 6.28 17.10
C ASN A 56 -0.59 5.49 17.01
N PHE A 57 0.13 5.60 15.89
CA PHE A 57 1.40 4.90 15.66
C PHE A 57 2.61 5.77 15.98
N ARG A 58 2.45 6.79 16.83
CA ARG A 58 3.53 7.72 17.20
C ARG A 58 4.70 6.95 17.83
N GLY A 59 5.92 7.29 17.40
CA GLY A 59 7.15 6.68 17.87
C GLY A 59 7.59 5.45 17.08
N HIS A 60 6.73 4.90 16.22
CA HIS A 60 7.09 3.80 15.33
C HIS A 60 8.08 4.29 14.26
N GLU A 61 9.14 3.52 14.05
CA GLU A 61 10.23 3.81 13.12
C GLU A 61 10.39 2.64 12.17
N ASP A 62 10.12 2.86 10.87
CA ASP A 62 10.27 1.79 9.89
C ASP A 62 10.47 2.31 8.46
N LYS A 63 10.77 1.38 7.55
CA LYS A 63 10.92 1.70 6.13
C LYS A 63 9.57 1.93 5.46
N ILE A 64 9.60 2.76 4.42
CA ILE A 64 8.44 2.98 3.56
C ILE A 64 8.35 1.87 2.52
N SER A 65 7.23 1.15 2.55
CA SER A 65 6.92 0.10 1.57
C SER A 65 6.40 0.70 0.26
N LYS A 66 5.44 1.64 0.35
CA LYS A 66 4.76 2.21 -0.82
C LYS A 66 4.39 3.68 -0.62
N VAL A 67 4.46 4.45 -1.71
CA VAL A 67 4.04 5.86 -1.76
C VAL A 67 2.91 6.02 -2.77
N ASN A 68 1.73 6.42 -2.29
CA ASN A 68 0.54 6.64 -3.12
C ASN A 68 0.40 8.13 -3.47
N VAL A 69 0.80 8.50 -4.69
CA VAL A 69 0.84 9.91 -5.12
C VAL A 69 -0.55 10.54 -5.31
N ARG A 70 -1.54 9.73 -5.69
CA ARG A 70 -2.91 10.19 -5.96
C ARG A 70 -3.58 10.70 -4.67
N ASP A 71 -3.44 9.92 -3.61
CA ASP A 71 -4.09 10.13 -2.31
C ASP A 71 -3.18 10.86 -1.30
N GLN A 72 -1.92 11.10 -1.67
CA GLN A 72 -0.92 11.79 -0.85
C GLN A 72 -0.59 11.06 0.45
N THR A 73 -0.66 9.74 0.41
CA THR A 73 -0.42 8.85 1.55
C THR A 73 0.76 7.93 1.31
N VAL A 74 1.29 7.41 2.40
CA VAL A 74 2.46 6.54 2.49
C VAL A 74 2.07 5.33 3.34
N GLU A 75 2.52 4.15 2.92
CA GLU A 75 2.40 2.91 3.66
C GLU A 75 3.77 2.59 4.27
N ILE A 76 3.80 2.41 5.58
CA ILE A 76 5.02 2.13 6.37
C ILE A 76 4.94 0.67 6.82
N GLU A 77 6.08 -0.01 6.80
CA GLU A 77 6.20 -1.37 7.33
C GLU A 77 5.83 -1.40 8.83
N GLY A 78 5.26 -2.50 9.32
CA GLY A 78 4.76 -2.60 10.69
C GLY A 78 3.45 -1.85 11.01
N VAL A 79 3.11 -0.80 10.25
CA VAL A 79 1.89 -0.01 10.47
C VAL A 79 0.70 -0.63 9.75
N THR A 80 0.06 -1.58 10.42
CA THR A 80 -1.10 -2.31 9.88
C THR A 80 -2.33 -2.19 10.77
N ILE A 81 -3.51 -2.38 10.16
CA ILE A 81 -4.80 -2.52 10.83
C ILE A 81 -5.31 -3.93 10.58
N THR A 82 -5.75 -4.61 11.63
CA THR A 82 -6.45 -5.89 11.55
C THR A 82 -7.91 -5.67 11.18
N THR A 83 -8.35 -6.32 10.11
CA THR A 83 -9.78 -6.34 9.71
C THR A 83 -10.54 -7.32 10.61
N ALA A 84 -11.87 -7.25 10.66
CA ALA A 84 -12.72 -8.20 11.40
C ALA A 84 -12.49 -9.68 10.99
N LYS A 85 -12.03 -9.93 9.75
CA LYS A 85 -11.66 -11.26 9.24
C LYS A 85 -10.24 -11.72 9.65
N GLY A 86 -9.52 -10.94 10.45
CA GLY A 86 -8.15 -11.23 10.89
C GLY A 86 -7.04 -10.80 9.92
N THR A 87 -7.36 -10.42 8.69
CA THR A 87 -6.36 -9.97 7.70
C THR A 87 -5.74 -8.61 8.06
N LYS A 88 -4.41 -8.49 7.97
CA LYS A 88 -3.65 -7.26 8.21
C LYS A 88 -3.56 -6.42 6.94
N ILE A 89 -4.01 -5.16 6.99
CA ILE A 89 -3.96 -4.21 5.88
C ILE A 89 -3.06 -3.03 6.29
N ALA A 90 -2.21 -2.57 5.39
CA ALA A 90 -1.36 -1.39 5.64
C ALA A 90 -2.22 -0.15 5.89
N LYS A 91 -1.88 0.64 6.92
CA LYS A 91 -2.58 1.89 7.21
C LYS A 91 -1.96 3.03 6.38
N PRO A 92 -2.74 3.73 5.55
CA PRO A 92 -2.23 4.90 4.83
C PRO A 92 -2.00 6.06 5.81
N ILE A 93 -0.80 6.64 5.76
CA ILE A 93 -0.40 7.79 6.60
C ILE A 93 0.00 8.96 5.70
N HIS A 94 -0.39 10.18 6.07
CA HIS A 94 0.03 11.38 5.34
C HIS A 94 1.49 11.75 5.66
N ALA A 95 2.27 12.13 4.64
CA ALA A 95 3.71 12.39 4.76
C ALA A 95 4.07 13.54 5.72
N SER A 96 3.18 14.51 5.93
CA SER A 96 3.43 15.62 6.88
C SER A 96 3.53 15.19 8.34
N THR A 97 3.07 13.98 8.67
CA THR A 97 3.10 13.43 10.02
C THR A 97 4.41 12.69 10.31
N LEU A 98 5.24 12.51 9.28
CA LEU A 98 6.46 11.73 9.35
C LEU A 98 7.67 12.62 9.64
N LEU A 99 8.75 11.97 10.05
CA LEU A 99 10.09 12.53 10.14
C LEU A 99 11.06 11.53 9.54
N ILE A 100 11.82 11.94 8.52
CA ILE A 100 12.76 11.07 7.82
C ILE A 100 14.02 10.96 8.67
N MET A 101 14.38 9.72 9.03
CA MET A 101 15.57 9.42 9.82
C MET A 101 16.74 8.96 8.95
N LYS A 102 16.47 8.17 7.92
CA LYS A 102 17.49 7.70 6.96
C LYS A 102 16.95 7.85 5.53
N LEU A 103 17.81 8.28 4.61
CA LEU A 103 17.46 8.50 3.21
C LEU A 103 17.89 7.31 2.35
N ASN A 104 17.06 6.97 1.38
CA ASN A 104 17.45 6.14 0.25
C ASN A 104 18.13 7.01 -0.81
N VAL A 105 19.42 6.74 -1.08
CA VAL A 105 20.32 7.52 -1.95
C VAL A 105 20.67 6.73 -3.24
N THR A 106 20.02 5.59 -3.44
CA THR A 106 20.23 4.69 -4.59
C THR A 106 19.98 5.38 -5.95
N ASP A 107 18.96 6.25 -6.03
CA ASP A 107 18.58 6.95 -7.28
C ASP A 107 19.50 8.14 -7.60
N LYS A 108 20.13 8.10 -8.77
CA LYS A 108 21.00 9.18 -9.30
C LYS A 108 20.28 10.53 -9.39
N TRP A 109 18.99 10.56 -9.75
CA TRP A 109 18.25 11.82 -9.87
C TRP A 109 17.94 12.46 -8.51
N ARG A 110 17.72 11.63 -7.49
CA ARG A 110 17.55 12.08 -6.10
C ARG A 110 18.88 12.62 -5.57
N ARG A 111 20.00 11.92 -5.81
CA ARG A 111 21.35 12.39 -5.46
C ARG A 111 21.68 13.76 -6.02
N ARG A 112 21.49 13.94 -7.33
CA ARG A 112 21.74 15.22 -8.02
C ARG A 112 20.98 16.40 -7.39
N LYS A 113 19.79 16.16 -6.83
CA LYS A 113 19.04 17.21 -6.12
C LYS A 113 19.59 17.48 -4.73
N LEU A 114 20.06 16.45 -4.04
CA LEU A 114 20.69 16.59 -2.72
C LEU A 114 22.05 17.29 -2.80
N GLU A 115 22.82 17.02 -3.85
CA GLU A 115 24.12 17.65 -4.10
C GLU A 115 24.01 19.15 -4.40
N SER A 116 22.83 19.64 -4.79
CA SER A 116 22.63 21.03 -5.18
C SER A 116 22.74 21.97 -3.98
N GLY A 117 23.83 22.75 -3.96
CA GLY A 117 24.13 23.73 -2.91
C GLY A 117 25.06 23.22 -1.80
N LEU A 118 25.62 22.02 -1.91
CA LEU A 118 26.55 21.44 -0.92
C LEU A 118 28.03 21.59 -1.31
N SER A 119 28.90 21.49 -0.31
CA SER A 119 30.35 21.37 -0.48
C SER A 119 30.75 20.06 -1.16
N GLU A 120 31.93 20.04 -1.78
CA GLU A 120 32.45 18.86 -2.50
C GLU A 120 32.71 17.67 -1.60
N THR A 121 33.03 17.90 -0.33
CA THR A 121 33.24 16.84 0.68
C THR A 121 31.96 16.05 0.91
N THR A 122 30.85 16.75 1.17
CA THR A 122 29.55 16.11 1.40
C THR A 122 29.05 15.39 0.16
N LYS A 123 29.35 15.90 -1.05
CA LYS A 123 29.01 15.20 -2.31
C LYS A 123 29.70 13.84 -2.40
N LYS A 124 31.01 13.78 -2.10
CA LYS A 124 31.76 12.51 -2.09
C LYS A 124 31.22 11.52 -1.06
N GLU A 125 30.80 12.01 0.11
CA GLU A 125 30.15 11.17 1.13
C GLU A 125 28.81 10.60 0.64
N ILE A 126 28.00 11.39 -0.04
CA ILE A 126 26.71 10.97 -0.62
C ILE A 126 26.93 9.89 -1.70
N GLU A 127 27.92 10.08 -2.57
CA GLU A 127 28.27 9.09 -3.60
C GLU A 127 28.77 7.78 -2.99
N ARG A 128 29.58 7.85 -1.92
CA ARG A 128 30.03 6.67 -1.19
C ARG A 128 28.86 5.94 -0.52
N GLU A 129 28.01 6.64 0.22
CA GLU A 129 26.82 6.09 0.87
C GLU A 129 25.90 5.40 -0.16
N ALA A 130 25.76 6.00 -1.34
CA ALA A 130 24.97 5.42 -2.42
C ALA A 130 25.60 4.17 -3.03
N ALA A 131 26.93 4.16 -3.21
CA ALA A 131 27.64 2.98 -3.70
C ALA A 131 27.55 1.82 -2.70
N GLU A 132 27.62 2.10 -1.40
CA GLU A 132 27.42 1.11 -0.34
C GLU A 132 25.98 0.56 -0.36
N GLN A 133 24.97 1.43 -0.48
CA GLN A 133 23.57 0.99 -0.61
C GLN A 133 23.33 0.13 -1.86
N LEU A 134 23.92 0.50 -3.01
CA LEU A 134 23.82 -0.28 -4.25
C LEU A 134 24.46 -1.67 -4.10
N LYS A 135 25.64 -1.76 -3.47
CA LYS A 135 26.30 -3.04 -3.19
C LYS A 135 25.45 -3.95 -2.30
N VAL A 136 24.84 -3.39 -1.25
CA VAL A 136 23.93 -4.15 -0.36
C VAL A 136 22.72 -4.66 -1.14
N LEU A 137 22.09 -3.81 -1.97
CA LEU A 137 20.95 -4.22 -2.80
C LEU A 137 21.34 -5.28 -3.85
N GLU A 138 22.53 -5.21 -4.42
CA GLU A 138 23.04 -6.23 -5.35
C GLU A 138 23.32 -7.56 -4.64
N ALA A 139 23.86 -7.52 -3.42
CA ALA A 139 24.07 -8.72 -2.61
C ALA A 139 22.73 -9.35 -2.20
N GLU A 140 21.75 -8.56 -1.74
CA GLU A 140 20.41 -9.04 -1.41
C GLU A 140 19.71 -9.67 -2.63
N LYS A 141 19.87 -9.08 -3.82
CA LYS A 141 19.33 -9.65 -5.06
C LYS A 141 19.99 -10.97 -5.46
N LYS A 142 21.33 -11.06 -5.34
CA LYS A 142 22.05 -12.31 -5.62
C LYS A 142 21.65 -13.42 -4.65
N ALA A 143 21.57 -13.11 -3.35
CA ALA A 143 21.10 -14.05 -2.35
C ALA A 143 19.64 -14.49 -2.60
N ALA A 144 18.77 -13.57 -3.01
CA ALA A 144 17.39 -13.90 -3.37
C ALA A 144 17.30 -14.76 -4.64
N GLU A 145 18.17 -14.53 -5.63
CA GLU A 145 18.25 -15.36 -6.85
C GLU A 145 18.82 -16.75 -6.55
N GLU A 146 19.86 -16.85 -5.72
CA GLU A 146 20.40 -18.12 -5.23
C GLU A 146 19.37 -18.91 -4.41
N ALA A 147 18.63 -18.23 -3.54
CA ALA A 147 17.53 -18.84 -2.78
C ALA A 147 16.38 -19.30 -3.70
N ALA A 148 16.01 -18.50 -4.71
CA ALA A 148 15.00 -18.89 -5.68
C ALA A 148 15.44 -20.11 -6.52
N LYS A 149 16.70 -20.15 -6.95
CA LYS A 149 17.31 -21.30 -7.64
C LYS A 149 17.36 -22.54 -6.73
N ALA A 150 17.61 -22.37 -5.44
CA ALA A 150 17.58 -23.46 -4.47
C ALA A 150 16.14 -23.98 -4.25
N GLU A 151 15.15 -23.08 -4.14
CA GLU A 151 13.73 -23.47 -4.06
C GLU A 151 13.23 -24.16 -5.34
N GLU A 152 13.73 -23.75 -6.52
CA GLU A 152 13.39 -24.36 -7.80
C GLU A 152 13.98 -25.77 -7.92
N LYS A 153 15.25 -25.96 -7.52
CA LYS A 153 15.87 -27.30 -7.42
C LYS A 153 15.15 -28.23 -6.45
N LEU A 154 14.72 -27.72 -5.29
CA LEU A 154 13.94 -28.49 -4.31
C LEU A 154 12.54 -28.86 -4.82
N LYS A 155 11.95 -28.02 -5.69
CA LYS A 155 10.66 -28.32 -6.36
C LYS A 155 10.84 -29.34 -7.49
N GLU A 156 11.93 -29.30 -8.24
CA GLU A 156 12.26 -30.30 -9.26
C GLU A 156 12.54 -31.68 -8.63
N GLU A 157 13.31 -31.74 -7.54
CA GLU A 157 13.58 -33.00 -6.80
C GLU A 157 12.33 -33.60 -6.14
N THR A 158 11.32 -32.80 -5.80
CA THR A 158 10.04 -33.33 -5.25
C THR A 158 9.04 -33.77 -6.32
N THR A 159 9.27 -33.44 -7.59
CA THR A 159 8.40 -33.85 -8.72
C THR A 159 8.85 -35.12 -9.45
N GLU A 160 10.04 -35.64 -9.16
CA GLU A 160 10.53 -36.93 -9.70
C GLU A 160 10.75 -37.92 -8.55
N PRO A 161 9.68 -38.58 -8.04
CA PRO A 161 9.40 -39.93 -8.51
C PRO A 161 7.90 -40.34 -8.35
N ILE A 162 7.03 -40.10 -9.33
CA ILE A 162 5.76 -40.84 -9.46
C ILE A 162 5.43 -41.04 -10.96
N LYS A 163 6.20 -41.87 -11.66
CA LYS A 163 5.77 -42.50 -12.93
C LYS A 163 6.53 -43.81 -13.16
N GLU A 164 5.94 -44.89 -12.68
CA GLU A 164 6.08 -46.32 -13.03
C GLU A 164 5.51 -47.03 -11.78
N GLU A 165 4.24 -47.45 -11.72
CA GLU A 165 3.65 -48.59 -12.42
C GLU A 165 2.12 -48.41 -12.60
N VAL A 166 1.61 -48.58 -13.82
CA VAL A 166 0.22 -49.00 -14.09
C VAL A 166 0.23 -49.91 -15.32
N THR A 167 -0.07 -51.19 -15.11
CA THR A 167 -0.51 -52.18 -16.12
C THR A 167 -1.56 -53.06 -15.43
N THR A 168 -2.87 -52.83 -15.68
CA THR A 168 -3.81 -53.74 -16.41
C THR A 168 -3.85 -55.17 -15.80
N GLU A 169 -4.93 -55.69 -15.22
CA GLU A 169 -6.29 -55.97 -15.76
C GLU A 169 -7.32 -56.22 -14.61
N PRO A 170 -8.65 -56.28 -14.89
CA PRO A 170 -9.70 -56.58 -13.91
C PRO A 170 -10.09 -58.07 -13.88
N SER A 171 -10.42 -58.62 -12.71
CA SER A 171 -11.19 -59.86 -12.57
C SER A 171 -11.91 -59.93 -11.23
N GLU A 172 -13.18 -60.34 -11.30
CA GLU A 172 -14.17 -60.43 -10.23
C GLU A 172 -13.86 -61.57 -9.22
N GLU A 173 -14.63 -61.52 -8.12
CA GLU A 173 -15.20 -62.66 -7.37
C GLU A 173 -14.67 -63.07 -5.95
N ILE A 174 -15.54 -62.77 -4.95
CA ILE A 174 -16.09 -63.54 -3.79
C ILE A 174 -15.46 -63.51 -2.35
N ILE A 175 -16.39 -63.32 -1.38
CA ILE A 175 -16.50 -63.74 0.06
C ILE A 175 -15.84 -62.82 1.12
N GLU A 176 -16.44 -62.33 2.22
CA GLU A 176 -17.78 -62.02 2.79
C GLU A 176 -17.51 -61.24 4.14
N PRO A 177 -18.51 -60.69 4.86
CA PRO A 177 -18.43 -59.47 5.68
C PRO A 177 -18.40 -59.71 7.22
N VAL A 178 -18.33 -58.62 8.03
CA VAL A 178 -18.75 -58.40 9.46
C VAL A 178 -17.89 -57.22 10.01
N ALA A 179 -18.32 -56.15 10.70
CA ALA A 179 -19.49 -55.85 11.52
C ALA A 179 -19.87 -54.34 11.50
N LYS A 180 -21.17 -54.12 11.72
CA LYS A 180 -21.94 -52.96 12.18
C LYS A 180 -21.21 -51.93 13.06
N GLU A 181 -21.47 -50.65 12.79
CA GLU A 181 -22.07 -49.73 13.78
C GLU A 181 -22.84 -48.63 13.03
N GLU A 182 -24.11 -48.45 13.39
CA GLU A 182 -25.08 -47.55 12.76
C GLU A 182 -25.79 -46.74 13.86
N ILE A 183 -26.08 -45.46 13.54
CA ILE A 183 -27.22 -44.60 13.99
C ILE A 183 -27.03 -43.80 15.31
N PRO A 184 -27.58 -42.56 15.46
CA PRO A 184 -28.64 -41.92 14.66
C PRO A 184 -28.40 -40.49 14.12
N GLU A 185 -29.00 -40.27 12.94
CA GLU A 185 -29.50 -38.98 12.48
C GLU A 185 -30.78 -38.58 13.24
N GLU A 186 -30.87 -37.33 13.66
CA GLU A 186 -32.10 -36.73 14.18
C GLU A 186 -32.68 -35.75 13.15
N LYS A 187 -33.92 -36.00 12.76
CA LYS A 187 -34.74 -35.16 11.87
C LYS A 187 -35.11 -33.86 12.58
N ILE A 188 -34.89 -32.70 11.94
CA ILE A 188 -35.71 -31.51 12.18
C ILE A 188 -36.26 -31.02 10.84
N GLU A 189 -37.58 -30.99 10.80
CA GLU A 189 -38.42 -30.67 9.67
C GLU A 189 -38.30 -29.21 9.21
N LYS A 190 -38.57 -29.06 7.91
CA LYS A 190 -38.75 -27.81 7.20
C LYS A 190 -39.94 -27.04 7.78
N THR A 191 -39.70 -25.83 8.29
CA THR A 191 -40.69 -24.75 8.24
C THR A 191 -40.08 -23.57 7.49
N THR A 192 -40.62 -23.33 6.30
CA THR A 192 -40.41 -22.15 5.47
C THR A 192 -40.96 -20.92 6.20
N ALA A 193 -40.07 -20.09 6.75
CA ALA A 193 -40.38 -18.75 7.19
C ALA A 193 -39.85 -17.74 6.16
N GLU A 194 -40.78 -17.01 5.56
CA GLU A 194 -40.61 -16.05 4.48
C GLU A 194 -39.82 -14.81 4.95
N LEU A 195 -38.66 -14.53 4.33
CA LEU A 195 -37.90 -13.30 4.56
C LEU A 195 -38.66 -12.10 3.95
N PRO A 196 -38.92 -11.02 4.72
CA PRO A 196 -39.65 -9.87 4.22
C PRO A 196 -38.85 -9.13 3.14
N LYS A 197 -39.43 -9.05 1.93
CA LYS A 197 -38.94 -8.29 0.79
C LYS A 197 -38.72 -6.82 1.17
N LYS A 198 -37.47 -6.39 1.17
CA LYS A 198 -37.06 -4.99 1.32
C LYS A 198 -37.60 -4.19 0.12
N LYS A 199 -38.55 -3.26 0.35
CA LYS A 199 -39.08 -2.37 -0.69
C LYS A 199 -37.92 -1.59 -1.36
N PRO A 200 -37.86 -1.49 -2.71
CA PRO A 200 -36.86 -0.66 -3.35
C PRO A 200 -37.10 0.81 -2.99
N SER A 201 -36.09 1.46 -2.42
CA SER A 201 -36.12 2.90 -2.11
C SER A 201 -36.31 3.69 -3.40
N THR A 202 -37.40 4.46 -3.50
CA THR A 202 -37.65 5.37 -4.60
C THR A 202 -36.56 6.45 -4.65
N LYS A 203 -35.82 6.52 -5.77
CA LYS A 203 -34.94 7.65 -6.08
C LYS A 203 -35.79 8.92 -6.13
N LYS A 204 -35.67 9.81 -5.14
CA LYS A 204 -36.16 11.19 -5.24
C LYS A 204 -35.43 11.87 -6.40
N THR A 205 -36.13 12.12 -7.50
CA THR A 205 -35.70 13.07 -8.53
C THR A 205 -35.65 14.47 -7.94
N PRO A 206 -34.59 15.27 -8.16
CA PRO A 206 -34.56 16.65 -7.66
C PRO A 206 -35.65 17.48 -8.36
N SER A 207 -36.51 18.12 -7.57
CA SER A 207 -37.55 19.03 -8.05
C SER A 207 -36.93 20.17 -8.86
N LYS A 208 -37.38 20.35 -10.10
CA LYS A 208 -37.02 21.46 -10.98
C LYS A 208 -37.44 22.78 -10.30
N LYS A 209 -36.47 23.58 -9.89
CA LYS A 209 -36.70 24.89 -9.24
C LYS A 209 -37.34 25.83 -10.28
N THR A 210 -38.61 26.17 -10.12
CA THR A 210 -39.27 27.21 -10.91
C THR A 210 -38.68 28.56 -10.54
N THR A 211 -37.93 29.18 -11.44
CA THR A 211 -37.52 30.58 -11.34
C THR A 211 -38.74 31.48 -11.54
N LYS A 212 -39.22 32.13 -10.47
CA LYS A 212 -40.13 33.27 -10.59
C LYS A 212 -39.37 34.41 -11.29
N LYS A 213 -39.80 34.72 -12.51
CA LYS A 213 -39.42 35.91 -13.28
C LYS A 213 -39.91 37.12 -12.49
N LYS A 214 -39.00 37.91 -11.89
CA LYS A 214 -39.33 39.23 -11.33
C LYS A 214 -39.66 40.13 -12.53
N LYS A 215 -40.89 40.66 -12.55
CA LYS A 215 -41.28 41.77 -13.42
C LYS A 215 -40.45 43.00 -13.03
N GLU A 216 -39.84 43.62 -14.03
CA GLU A 216 -39.48 45.03 -14.03
C GLU A 216 -40.74 45.83 -14.38
N GLU A 217 -41.25 46.58 -13.40
CA GLU A 217 -42.10 47.77 -13.53
C GLU A 217 -41.59 48.60 -12.33
N GLY A 218 -40.81 49.67 -12.48
CA GLY A 218 -41.15 50.91 -13.15
C GLY A 218 -41.52 51.93 -12.06
N GLU A 219 -40.87 53.10 -12.10
CA GLU A 219 -41.25 54.38 -11.48
C GLU A 219 -40.55 54.85 -10.17
N THR A 220 -39.99 56.07 -10.35
CA THR A 220 -39.51 57.12 -9.42
C THR A 220 -38.21 56.90 -8.65
#